data_AF-A0A3N5FME2-F1
#
_entry.id   AF-A0A3N5FME2-F1
#
_cell.length_a   1.000
_cell.length_b   1.000
_cell.length_c   1.000
_cell.angle_alpha   90.00
_cell.angle_beta   90.00
_cell.angle_gamma   90.00
#
_symmetry.space_group_name_H-M   'P 1'
#
loop_
_entity.id
_entity.type
_entity.pdbx_description
1 polymer ?
#
loop_
_entity_poly.entity_id
_entity_poly.type
_entity_poly.pdbx_seq_one_letter_code
_entity_poly.pdbx_strand_id
1 'polypeptide(L)'
;MESQLERRIPGREVRTYRMPHRANFTPTKTVARPAAYLVPQDLSRVIEKLQHHRIRLDRLTASRTFNGEIDRVRNVSKAPSPDVGSMTREETVISASREPGRITGRAGDVLVPTDQILGTLAVYLLEPESDDGLVRWGYLDDRIRAGEILPISRIAGF
;
A
#
# COMPACT_ATOMS: atom_id res chain seq x y z
N MET A 1 10.20 20.02 -25.61
CA MET A 1 10.11 18.54 -25.56
C MET A 1 11.34 17.87 -26.18
N GLU A 2 12.30 18.63 -26.70
CA GLU A 2 13.59 18.13 -27.24
C GLU A 2 14.68 17.92 -26.17
N SER A 3 14.62 18.60 -25.02
CA SER A 3 15.70 18.56 -24.02
C SER A 3 15.89 17.22 -23.28
N GLN A 4 14.87 16.35 -23.31
CA GLN A 4 14.91 15.02 -22.66
C GLN A 4 15.61 13.96 -23.51
N LEU A 5 15.72 14.19 -24.82
CA LEU A 5 16.34 13.25 -25.77
C LEU A 5 17.86 13.47 -25.91
N GLU A 6 18.37 14.63 -25.48
CA GLU A 6 19.76 15.01 -25.72
C GLU A 6 20.78 14.38 -24.75
N ARG A 7 20.39 13.89 -23.57
CA ARG A 7 21.34 13.26 -22.63
C ARG A 7 20.67 12.37 -21.58
N ARG A 8 20.93 11.05 -21.65
CA ARG A 8 20.56 10.08 -20.61
C ARG A 8 21.51 10.08 -19.39
N ILE A 9 22.64 10.81 -19.44
CA ILE A 9 23.70 10.79 -18.42
C ILE A 9 24.00 12.22 -17.96
N PRO A 10 24.02 12.50 -16.64
CA PRO A 10 24.41 13.81 -16.12
C PRO A 10 25.83 14.20 -16.58
N GLY A 11 25.97 15.35 -17.23
CA GLY A 11 27.27 15.92 -17.60
C GLY A 11 27.90 16.70 -16.45
N ARG A 12 29.15 17.17 -16.64
CA ARG A 12 29.86 18.02 -15.66
C ARG A 12 29.35 19.46 -15.58
N GLU A 13 28.52 19.89 -16.54
CA GLU A 13 27.96 21.24 -16.61
C GLU A 13 26.55 21.28 -16.01
N VAL A 14 26.31 22.25 -15.12
CA VAL A 14 24.98 22.53 -14.59
C VAL A 14 24.09 23.07 -15.70
N ARG A 15 22.91 22.47 -15.89
CA ARG A 15 21.89 22.95 -16.83
C ARG A 15 20.55 23.07 -16.14
N THR A 16 19.83 24.13 -16.49
CA THR A 16 18.45 24.34 -16.05
C THR A 16 17.49 23.79 -17.09
N TYR A 17 16.61 22.88 -16.66
CA TYR A 17 15.58 22.31 -17.51
C TYR A 17 14.22 22.87 -17.10
N ARG A 18 13.42 23.32 -18.08
CA ARG A 18 12.00 23.59 -17.86
C ARG A 18 11.22 22.32 -18.13
N MET A 19 10.48 21.85 -17.13
CA MET A 19 9.65 20.65 -17.23
C MET A 19 8.19 20.98 -16.93
N PRO A 20 7.24 20.36 -17.63
CA PRO A 20 5.83 20.48 -17.27
C PRO A 20 5.61 19.92 -15.87
N HIS A 21 5.10 20.74 -14.96
CA HIS A 21 4.69 20.31 -13.63
C HIS A 21 3.30 19.68 -13.70
N ARG A 22 3.22 18.35 -13.58
CA ARG A 22 1.96 17.59 -13.54
C ARG A 22 1.65 17.22 -12.10
N ALA A 23 0.84 18.04 -11.43
CA ALA A 23 0.47 17.83 -10.02
C ALA A 23 -1.01 17.57 -9.78
N ASN A 24 -1.86 17.75 -10.80
CA ASN A 24 -3.29 17.51 -10.70
C ASN A 24 -3.62 16.14 -11.26
N PHE A 25 -4.09 15.25 -10.40
CA PHE A 25 -4.50 13.89 -10.77
C PHE A 25 -5.98 13.70 -10.41
N THR A 26 -6.74 13.11 -11.34
CA THR A 26 -8.12 12.68 -11.07
C THR A 26 -8.07 11.22 -10.62
N PRO A 27 -8.59 10.87 -9.43
CA PRO A 27 -8.55 9.49 -8.96
C PRO A 27 -9.44 8.61 -9.85
N THR A 28 -8.88 7.48 -10.31
CA THR A 28 -9.66 6.44 -11.01
C THR A 28 -10.33 5.47 -10.05
N LYS A 29 -9.83 5.41 -8.80
CA LYS A 29 -10.41 4.62 -7.70
C LYS A 29 -10.36 5.43 -6.41
N THR A 30 -11.43 5.34 -5.62
CA THR A 30 -11.53 5.94 -4.29
C THR A 30 -12.07 4.92 -3.30
N VAL A 31 -11.66 5.02 -2.04
CA VAL A 31 -12.17 4.17 -0.96
C VAL A 31 -12.57 5.02 0.23
N ALA A 32 -13.55 4.53 1.01
CA ALA A 32 -13.82 5.09 2.33
C ALA A 32 -12.65 4.79 3.28
N ARG A 33 -12.33 5.73 4.17
CA ARG A 33 -11.32 5.52 5.23
C ARG A 33 -11.91 4.58 6.29
N PRO A 34 -11.29 3.43 6.59
CA PRO A 34 -11.70 2.56 7.70
C PRO A 34 -11.24 3.15 9.03
N ALA A 35 -11.78 2.71 10.17
CA ALA A 35 -11.31 3.16 11.48
C ALA A 35 -9.85 2.74 11.74
N ALA A 36 -9.50 1.51 11.35
CA ALA A 36 -8.14 0.99 11.39
C ALA A 36 -7.91 -0.10 10.34
N TYR A 37 -6.66 -0.50 10.18
CA TYR A 37 -6.30 -1.78 9.60
C TYR A 37 -5.81 -2.73 10.68
N LEU A 38 -6.08 -4.02 10.52
CA LEU A 38 -5.44 -5.07 11.30
C LEU A 38 -4.39 -5.76 10.44
N VAL A 39 -3.14 -5.69 10.89
CA VAL A 39 -1.96 -6.28 10.23
C VAL A 39 -1.46 -7.45 11.09
N PRO A 40 -1.47 -8.69 10.56
CA PRO A 40 -0.94 -9.85 11.28
C PRO A 40 0.53 -9.66 11.68
N GLN A 41 0.88 -10.14 12.87
CA GLN A 41 2.23 -9.96 13.44
C GLN A 41 3.37 -10.56 12.60
N ASP A 42 3.05 -11.57 11.79
CA ASP A 42 3.99 -12.27 10.90
C ASP A 42 4.27 -11.50 9.60
N LEU A 43 3.58 -10.38 9.35
CA LEU A 43 3.93 -9.43 8.29
C LEU A 43 4.96 -8.40 8.80
N SER A 44 6.09 -8.88 9.34
CA SER A 44 7.11 -8.02 9.96
C SER A 44 7.60 -6.91 9.04
N ARG A 45 7.86 -7.22 7.76
CA ARG A 45 8.30 -6.24 6.75
C ARG A 45 7.29 -5.11 6.52
N VAL A 46 6.00 -5.41 6.58
CA VAL A 46 4.92 -4.41 6.48
C VAL A 46 4.93 -3.53 7.73
N ILE A 47 4.98 -4.15 8.92
CA ILE A 47 4.99 -3.45 10.21
C ILE A 47 6.21 -2.51 10.30
N GLU A 48 7.41 -3.00 9.98
CA GLU A 48 8.65 -2.21 9.96
C GLU A 48 8.55 -1.03 9.00
N LYS A 49 7.97 -1.24 7.80
CA LYS A 49 7.79 -0.16 6.82
C LYS A 49 6.85 0.92 7.33
N LEU A 50 5.74 0.55 7.97
CA LEU A 50 4.83 1.51 8.61
C LEU A 50 5.54 2.32 9.71
N GLN A 51 6.38 1.66 10.52
CA GLN A 51 7.19 2.32 11.55
C GLN A 51 8.22 3.29 10.96
N HIS A 52 8.85 2.95 9.84
CA HIS A 52 9.75 3.87 9.12
C HIS A 52 9.04 5.16 8.68
N HIS A 53 7.76 5.06 8.30
CA HIS A 53 6.92 6.21 8.01
C HIS A 53 6.37 6.92 9.26
N ARG A 54 6.71 6.44 10.47
CA ARG A 54 6.23 6.97 11.76
C ARG A 54 4.72 6.89 11.95
N ILE A 55 4.07 5.94 11.28
CA ILE A 55 2.64 5.65 11.47
C ILE A 55 2.46 5.04 12.86
N ARG A 56 1.47 5.53 13.65
CA ARG A 56 1.11 4.95 14.95
C ARG A 56 0.56 3.54 14.77
N LEU A 57 1.05 2.63 15.59
CA LEU A 57 0.70 1.20 15.61
C LEU A 57 0.34 0.79 17.04
N ASP A 58 -0.80 0.13 17.21
CA ASP A 58 -1.28 -0.38 18.49
C ASP A 58 -1.22 -1.92 18.47
N ARG A 59 -0.39 -2.51 19.33
CA ARG A 59 -0.25 -3.97 19.37
C ARG A 59 -1.33 -4.60 20.26
N LEU A 60 -2.01 -5.61 19.74
CA LEU A 60 -2.97 -6.38 20.52
C LEU A 60 -2.24 -7.21 21.58
N THR A 61 -2.70 -7.13 22.82
CA THR A 61 -2.17 -7.93 23.94
C THR A 61 -2.90 -9.26 24.13
N ALA A 62 -4.10 -9.39 23.54
CA ALA A 62 -4.94 -10.59 23.61
C ALA A 62 -5.76 -10.72 22.31
N SER A 63 -6.41 -11.87 22.16
CA SER A 63 -7.36 -12.09 21.06
C SER A 63 -8.52 -11.08 21.14
N ARG A 64 -8.89 -10.49 20.01
CA ARG A 64 -9.99 -9.54 19.91
C ARG A 64 -10.70 -9.67 18.57
N THR A 65 -12.04 -9.69 18.61
CA THR A 65 -12.87 -9.73 17.41
C THR A 65 -13.46 -8.35 17.13
N PHE A 66 -13.47 -7.99 15.85
CA PHE A 66 -13.96 -6.73 15.33
C PHE A 66 -14.96 -6.95 14.19
N ASN A 67 -15.83 -5.97 13.98
CA ASN A 67 -16.56 -5.86 12.73
C ASN A 67 -15.74 -5.06 11.72
N GLY A 68 -15.77 -5.45 10.46
CA GLY A 68 -15.01 -4.78 9.43
C GLY A 68 -15.24 -5.36 8.05
N GLU A 69 -14.23 -5.25 7.21
CA GLU A 69 -14.25 -5.67 5.83
C GLU A 69 -12.98 -6.47 5.51
N ILE A 70 -13.14 -7.50 4.70
CA ILE A 70 -12.04 -8.29 4.15
C ILE A 70 -12.00 -8.11 2.64
N ASP A 71 -10.79 -8.15 2.08
CA ASP A 71 -10.58 -8.06 0.65
C ASP A 71 -10.22 -9.45 0.12
N ARG A 72 -11.02 -9.96 -0.82
CA ARG A 72 -10.73 -11.21 -1.54
C ARG A 72 -10.03 -10.89 -2.84
N VAL A 73 -8.81 -11.41 -3.02
CA VAL A 73 -8.01 -11.20 -4.21
C VAL A 73 -8.67 -11.91 -5.40
N ARG A 74 -8.96 -11.17 -6.46
CA ARG A 74 -9.59 -11.67 -7.70
C ARG A 74 -8.55 -12.02 -8.74
N ASN A 75 -7.51 -11.21 -8.87
CA ASN A 75 -6.41 -11.42 -9.80
C ASN A 75 -5.09 -10.91 -9.21
N VAL A 76 -3.98 -11.49 -9.64
CA VAL A 76 -2.61 -11.06 -9.34
C VAL A 76 -1.81 -11.11 -10.63
N SER A 77 -1.14 -10.02 -10.98
CA SER A 77 -0.22 -9.96 -12.11
C SER A 77 1.02 -9.14 -11.78
N LYS A 78 2.04 -9.26 -12.63
CA LYS A 78 3.25 -8.45 -12.58
C LYS A 78 3.26 -7.50 -13.77
N ALA A 79 3.61 -6.25 -13.53
CA ALA A 79 3.77 -5.24 -14.56
C ALA A 79 5.14 -4.57 -14.45
N PRO A 80 5.84 -4.27 -15.57
CA PRO A 80 7.04 -3.47 -15.53
C PRO A 80 6.77 -2.10 -14.88
N SER A 81 7.59 -1.71 -13.91
CA SER A 81 7.53 -0.40 -13.27
C SER A 81 8.04 0.66 -14.27
N PRO A 82 7.27 1.73 -14.53
CA PRO A 82 7.73 2.80 -15.41
C PRO A 82 8.77 3.72 -14.74
N ASP A 83 8.99 3.58 -13.43
CA ASP A 83 9.52 4.67 -12.59
C ASP A 83 11.01 4.55 -12.24
N VAL A 84 11.75 3.55 -12.75
CA VAL A 84 13.14 3.31 -12.34
C VAL A 84 14.09 3.08 -13.53
N GLY A 85 14.36 4.15 -14.30
CA GLY A 85 15.53 4.22 -15.19
C GLY A 85 15.80 2.96 -16.04
N SER A 86 17.05 2.48 -16.07
CA SER A 86 17.43 1.27 -16.82
C SER A 86 17.22 -0.04 -16.04
N MET A 87 16.66 0.01 -14.82
CA MET A 87 16.41 -1.17 -14.01
C MET A 87 14.96 -1.58 -14.13
N THR A 88 14.72 -2.75 -14.73
CA THR A 88 13.38 -3.32 -14.84
C THR A 88 12.94 -3.82 -13.46
N ARG A 89 12.27 -2.97 -12.68
CA ARG A 89 11.49 -3.43 -11.52
C ARG A 89 10.14 -3.95 -12.01
N GLU A 90 9.61 -4.98 -11.37
CA GLU A 90 8.22 -5.39 -11.53
C GLU A 90 7.37 -4.93 -10.35
N GLU A 91 6.14 -4.55 -10.63
CA GLU A 91 5.11 -4.16 -9.67
C GLU A 91 4.03 -5.22 -9.61
N THR A 92 3.55 -5.47 -8.40
CA THR A 92 2.42 -6.38 -8.19
C THR A 92 1.12 -5.63 -8.40
N VAL A 93 0.33 -6.07 -9.38
CA VAL A 93 -1.00 -5.52 -9.65
C VAL A 93 -2.02 -6.53 -9.20
N ILE A 94 -2.97 -6.11 -8.36
CA ILE A 94 -4.09 -6.96 -7.98
C ILE A 94 -5.41 -6.26 -8.26
N SER A 95 -6.47 -7.06 -8.34
CA SER A 95 -7.84 -6.60 -8.15
C SER A 95 -8.47 -7.39 -7.00
N ALA A 96 -9.31 -6.75 -6.21
CA ALA A 96 -9.94 -7.35 -5.05
C ALA A 96 -11.43 -7.00 -4.97
N SER A 97 -12.22 -7.91 -4.42
CA SER A 97 -13.60 -7.65 -4.03
C SER A 97 -13.69 -7.54 -2.52
N ARG A 98 -14.30 -6.46 -2.04
CA ARG A 98 -14.49 -6.20 -0.62
C ARG A 98 -15.81 -6.78 -0.13
N GLU A 99 -15.79 -7.46 1.01
CA GLU A 99 -16.98 -7.98 1.66
C GLU A 99 -16.96 -7.74 3.18
N PRO A 100 -18.11 -7.47 3.83
CA PRO A 100 -18.18 -7.37 5.29
C PRO A 100 -17.76 -8.67 5.97
N GLY A 101 -17.13 -8.57 7.13
CA GLY A 101 -16.68 -9.74 7.88
C GLY A 101 -16.48 -9.49 9.38
N ARG A 102 -16.43 -10.59 10.14
CA ARG A 102 -15.91 -10.61 11.51
C ARG A 102 -14.44 -10.99 11.48
N ILE A 103 -13.60 -10.11 11.99
CA ILE A 103 -12.15 -10.23 11.94
C ILE A 103 -11.66 -10.49 13.35
N THR A 104 -10.96 -11.61 13.56
CA THR A 104 -10.36 -11.93 14.86
C THR A 104 -8.85 -11.76 14.78
N GLY A 105 -8.34 -10.76 15.50
CA GLY A 105 -6.92 -10.58 15.72
C GLY A 105 -6.45 -11.40 16.91
N ARG A 106 -5.18 -11.82 16.89
CA ARG A 106 -4.51 -12.52 18.00
C ARG A 106 -3.52 -11.58 18.70
N ALA A 107 -3.09 -11.97 19.90
CA ALA A 107 -2.01 -11.28 20.60
C ALA A 107 -0.78 -11.17 19.69
N GLY A 108 -0.20 -9.97 19.62
CA GLY A 108 0.92 -9.65 18.74
C GLY A 108 0.52 -8.97 17.44
N ASP A 109 -0.70 -9.17 16.93
CA ASP A 109 -1.15 -8.47 15.72
C ASP A 109 -1.24 -6.95 15.98
N VAL A 110 -1.16 -6.17 14.91
CA VAL A 110 -1.03 -4.72 14.98
C VAL A 110 -2.27 -4.06 14.39
N LEU A 111 -2.96 -3.27 15.21
CA LEU A 111 -3.92 -2.28 14.74
C LEU A 111 -3.18 -1.03 14.24
N VAL A 112 -3.64 -0.51 13.12
CA VAL A 112 -3.16 0.73 12.51
C VAL A 112 -4.32 1.72 12.45
N PRO A 113 -4.56 2.51 13.50
CA PRO A 113 -5.64 3.51 13.51
C PRO A 113 -5.47 4.54 12.39
N THR A 114 -6.55 5.00 11.75
CA THR A 114 -6.46 6.01 10.67
C THR A 114 -6.92 7.40 11.12
N ASP A 115 -7.29 7.55 12.39
CA ASP A 115 -7.59 8.79 13.12
C ASP A 115 -6.30 9.50 13.57
N GLN A 116 -5.31 9.57 12.68
CA GLN A 116 -4.02 10.20 12.92
C GLN A 116 -3.61 11.08 11.74
N ILE A 117 -2.63 11.95 11.95
CA ILE A 117 -2.11 12.88 10.91
C ILE A 117 -1.69 12.11 9.64
N LEU A 118 -1.05 10.94 9.83
CA LEU A 118 -0.61 10.06 8.74
C LEU A 118 -1.69 9.05 8.30
N GLY A 119 -2.95 9.23 8.70
CA GLY A 119 -4.04 8.29 8.40
C GLY A 119 -4.30 8.12 6.90
N THR A 120 -4.21 9.20 6.12
CA THR A 120 -4.28 9.12 4.65
C THR A 120 -3.14 8.27 4.08
N LEU A 121 -1.93 8.44 4.60
CA LEU A 121 -0.77 7.66 4.17
C LEU A 121 -0.94 6.19 4.55
N ALA A 122 -1.44 5.89 5.75
CA ALA A 122 -1.72 4.52 6.17
C ALA A 122 -2.73 3.84 5.23
N VAL A 123 -3.82 4.51 4.87
CA VAL A 123 -4.79 4.03 3.86
C VAL A 123 -4.08 3.81 2.53
N TYR A 124 -3.33 4.81 2.04
CA TYR A 124 -2.63 4.72 0.77
C TYR A 124 -1.61 3.57 0.71
N LEU A 125 -0.93 3.27 1.81
CA LEU A 125 0.02 2.16 1.89
C LEU A 125 -0.64 0.79 2.03
N LEU A 126 -1.79 0.70 2.72
CA LEU A 126 -2.40 -0.58 3.10
C LEU A 126 -3.57 -1.00 2.20
N GLU A 127 -4.10 -0.11 1.37
CA GLU A 127 -5.12 -0.49 0.38
C GLU A 127 -4.53 -1.40 -0.70
N PRO A 128 -5.18 -2.55 -1.00
CA PRO A 128 -4.66 -3.56 -1.92
C PRO A 128 -4.42 -3.06 -3.35
N GLU A 129 -5.27 -2.15 -3.80
CA GLU A 129 -5.26 -1.63 -5.17
C GLU A 129 -4.72 -0.20 -5.26
N SER A 130 -4.01 0.25 -4.21
CA SER A 130 -3.28 1.53 -4.27
C SER A 130 -2.15 1.44 -5.28
N ASP A 131 -1.97 2.50 -6.07
CA ASP A 131 -0.97 2.59 -7.13
C ASP A 131 0.47 2.70 -6.60
N ASP A 132 0.65 3.06 -5.34
CA ASP A 132 1.95 3.11 -4.66
C ASP A 132 1.89 2.40 -3.28
N GLY A 133 0.96 1.47 -3.12
CA GLY A 133 0.74 0.72 -1.89
C GLY A 133 1.76 -0.40 -1.64
N LEU A 134 1.79 -0.95 -0.42
CA LEU A 134 2.73 -2.01 -0.05
C LEU A 134 2.52 -3.30 -0.85
N VAL A 135 1.28 -3.58 -1.31
CA VAL A 135 1.03 -4.64 -2.29
C VAL A 135 1.75 -4.33 -3.59
N ARG A 136 1.60 -3.12 -4.16
CA ARG A 136 2.28 -2.69 -5.40
C ARG A 136 3.79 -2.88 -5.33
N TRP A 137 4.37 -2.54 -4.18
CA TRP A 137 5.81 -2.67 -3.89
C TRP A 137 6.27 -4.09 -3.56
N GLY A 138 5.38 -5.09 -3.60
CA GLY A 138 5.70 -6.50 -3.41
C GLY A 138 5.98 -6.92 -1.97
N TYR A 139 5.54 -6.16 -0.97
CA TYR A 139 5.71 -6.53 0.45
C TYR A 139 4.86 -7.74 0.86
N LEU A 140 3.87 -8.13 0.03
CA LEU A 140 2.94 -9.22 0.29
C LEU A 140 2.99 -10.32 -0.79
N ASP A 141 4.01 -10.33 -1.66
CA ASP A 141 4.07 -11.25 -2.81
C ASP A 141 4.01 -12.73 -2.42
N ASP A 142 4.61 -13.09 -1.28
CA ASP A 142 4.59 -14.45 -0.72
C ASP A 142 3.29 -14.78 0.03
N ARG A 143 2.38 -13.79 0.17
CA ARG A 143 1.19 -13.85 1.01
C ARG A 143 -0.12 -13.64 0.25
N ILE A 144 -0.08 -13.41 -1.07
CA ILE A 144 -1.26 -13.17 -1.89
C ILE A 144 -1.37 -14.19 -3.01
N ARG A 145 -2.58 -14.73 -3.20
CA ARG A 145 -2.96 -15.52 -4.38
C ARG A 145 -4.39 -15.21 -4.78
N ALA A 146 -4.71 -15.39 -6.06
CA ALA A 146 -6.07 -15.24 -6.55
C ALA A 146 -7.01 -16.26 -5.87
N GLY A 147 -8.18 -15.80 -5.43
CA GLY A 147 -9.17 -16.56 -4.68
C GLY A 147 -9.05 -16.45 -3.15
N GLU A 148 -7.87 -16.09 -2.64
CA GLU A 148 -7.58 -15.99 -1.21
C GLU A 148 -7.98 -14.62 -0.62
N ILE A 149 -8.07 -14.58 0.71
CA ILE A 149 -8.31 -13.34 1.46
C ILE A 149 -6.96 -12.64 1.68
N LEU A 150 -6.90 -11.34 1.43
CA LEU A 150 -5.76 -10.50 1.75
C LEU A 150 -5.51 -10.56 3.27
N PRO A 151 -4.27 -10.77 3.74
CA PRO A 151 -3.99 -10.94 5.15
C PRO A 151 -4.19 -9.65 5.98
N ILE A 152 -4.32 -8.48 5.33
CA ILE A 152 -4.60 -7.20 5.99
C ILE A 152 -6.09 -6.94 5.90
N SER A 153 -6.73 -6.71 7.04
CA SER A 153 -8.19 -6.47 7.11
C SER A 153 -8.51 -5.04 7.52
N ARG A 154 -9.67 -4.54 7.10
CA ARG A 154 -10.18 -3.21 7.46
C ARG A 154 -11.12 -3.32 8.66
N ILE A 155 -10.97 -2.45 9.65
CA ILE A 155 -11.79 -2.42 10.86
C ILE A 155 -12.76 -1.24 10.78
N ALA A 156 -14.06 -1.50 10.98
CA ALA A 156 -15.10 -0.48 10.88
C ALA A 156 -15.21 0.38 12.17
N GLY A 157 -14.85 -0.19 13.32
CA GLY A 157 -14.82 0.48 14.62
C GLY A 157 -14.27 -0.44 15.71
N PHE A 158 -13.64 0.13 16.74
CA PHE A 158 -12.99 -0.60 17.84
C PHE A 158 -12.78 0.30 19.06
#